data_AF-A0A6M0L065-F1
#
_entry.id   AF-A0A6M0L065-F1
#
_cell.length_a   1.000
_cell.length_b   1.000
_cell.length_c   1.000
_cell.angle_alpha   90.00
_cell.angle_beta   90.00
_cell.angle_gamma   90.00
#
_symmetry.space_group_name_H-M   'P 1'
#
loop_
_entity.id
_entity.type
_entity.pdbx_description
1 polymer ?
#
loop_
_entity_poly.entity_id
_entity_poly.type
_entity_poly.pdbx_seq_one_letter_code
_entity_poly.pdbx_strand_id
1 'polypeptide(L)' 'MNVEFIEKKLQEIYDELEKEVMVVLMDESLDKKQTNLRMKPLKSTKQILVNALDSIKMVDRLGKEELAK' A
#
# COMPACT_ATOMS: atom_id res chain seq x y z
N MET A 1 15.46 2.35 12.71
CA MET A 1 14.46 3.22 12.04
C MET A 1 13.15 3.15 12.82
N ASN A 2 12.28 4.17 12.79
CA ASN A 2 10.96 4.06 13.43
C ASN A 2 9.95 3.39 12.47
N VAL A 3 10.06 2.07 12.34
CA VAL A 3 9.24 1.26 11.41
C VAL A 3 7.76 1.30 11.79
N GLU A 4 7.43 1.26 13.09
CA GLU A 4 6.04 1.30 13.58
C GLU A 4 5.31 2.59 13.16
N PHE A 5 6.01 3.73 13.21
CA PHE A 5 5.45 4.99 12.74
C PHE A 5 5.18 4.98 11.22
N ILE A 6 6.09 4.40 10.43
CA ILE A 6 5.93 4.26 8.98
C ILE A 6 4.75 3.34 8.66
N GLU A 7 4.62 2.21 9.36
CA GLU A 7 3.47 1.30 9.22
C GLU A 7 2.14 2.02 9.50
N LYS A 8 2.07 2.78 10.58
CA LYS A 8 0.87 3.53 10.92
C LYS A 8 0.49 4.53 9.81
N LYS A 9 1.47 5.22 9.23
CA LYS A 9 1.22 6.16 8.13
C LYS A 9 0.80 5.47 6.84
N LEU A 10 1.38 4.31 6.53
CA LEU A 10 0.95 3.50 5.40
C LEU A 10 -0.47 2.95 5.58
N GLN A 11 -0.86 2.62 6.81
CA GLN A 11 -2.23 2.20 7.10
C GLN A 11 -3.25 3.32 6.81
N GLU A 12 -2.95 4.56 7.21
CA GLU A 12 -3.78 5.72 6.85
C GLU A 12 -3.96 5.83 5.32
N ILE A 13 -2.89 5.60 4.55
CA ILE A 13 -2.92 5.62 3.07
C ILE A 13 -3.72 4.43 2.50
N TYR A 14 -3.64 3.25 3.12
CA TYR A 14 -4.44 2.10 2.71
C TYR A 14 -5.94 2.33 2.91
N ASP A 15 -6.31 2.96 4.03
CA ASP A 15 -7.71 3.29 4.32
C ASP A 15 -8.26 4.30 3.30
N GLU A 16 -7.44 5.24 2.82
CA GLU A 16 -7.80 6.15 1.73
C GLU A 16 -7.95 5.43 0.39
N LEU A 17 -7.00 4.56 0.04
CA LEU A 17 -7.08 3.73 -1.17
C LEU A 17 -8.33 2.83 -1.19
N GLU A 18 -8.72 2.30 -0.03
CA GLU A 18 -9.95 1.48 0.09
C GLU A 18 -11.22 2.30 -0.14
N LYS A 19 -11.26 3.56 0.31
CA LYS A 19 -12.35 4.47 -0.02
C LYS A 19 -12.43 4.72 -1.53
N GLU A 20 -11.29 4.98 -2.18
CA GLU A 20 -11.26 5.17 -3.65
C GLU A 20 -11.73 3.92 -4.39
N VAL A 21 -11.31 2.74 -3.95
CA VAL A 21 -11.80 1.47 -4.49
C VAL A 21 -13.32 1.36 -4.35
N MET A 22 -13.88 1.67 -3.18
CA MET A 22 -15.32 1.63 -2.98
C MET A 22 -16.06 2.60 -3.89
N VAL A 23 -15.56 3.83 -4.09
CA VAL A 23 -16.14 4.79 -5.03
C VAL A 23 -16.20 4.21 -6.44
N VAL A 24 -15.13 3.55 -6.90
CA VAL A 24 -15.08 2.94 -8.24
C VAL A 24 -16.02 1.73 -8.36
N LEU A 25 -16.17 0.94 -7.31
CA LEU A 25 -17.05 -0.24 -7.31
C LEU A 25 -18.53 0.10 -7.19
N MET A 26 -18.87 1.22 -6.54
CA MET A 26 -20.24 1.69 -6.37
C MET A 26 -20.74 2.55 -7.53
N ASP A 27 -19.87 2.90 -8.48
CA ASP A 27 -20.25 3.69 -9.65
C ASP A 27 -20.99 2.81 -10.68
N GLU A 28 -22.32 2.86 -10.64
CA GLU A 28 -23.23 2.12 -11.53
C GLU A 28 -23.11 2.55 -13.01
N SER A 29 -22.47 3.69 -13.29
CA SER A 29 -22.25 4.16 -14.67
C SER A 29 -21.09 3.46 -15.36
N LEU A 30 -20.24 2.74 -14.62
CA LEU A 30 -19.07 2.06 -15.15
C LEU A 30 -19.40 0.64 -15.59
N ASP A 31 -19.03 0.31 -16.83
CA ASP A 31 -18.99 -1.07 -17.24
C ASP A 31 -17.78 -1.82 -16.63
N LYS A 32 -17.81 -3.16 -16.70
CA LYS A 32 -16.73 -4.01 -16.18
C LYS A 32 -15.34 -3.65 -16.72
N LYS A 33 -15.23 -3.19 -17.96
CA LYS A 33 -13.94 -2.83 -18.57
C LYS A 33 -13.43 -1.52 -17.98
N GLN A 34 -14.31 -0.53 -17.79
CA GLN A 34 -13.99 0.76 -17.20
C GLN A 34 -13.65 0.64 -15.72
N THR A 35 -14.43 -0.13 -14.94
CA THR A 35 -14.11 -0.46 -13.54
C THR A 35 -12.72 -1.08 -13.45
N ASN A 36 -12.42 -2.09 -14.27
CA ASN A 36 -11.10 -2.74 -14.27
C ASN A 36 -9.97 -1.76 -14.62
N LEU A 37 -10.18 -0.86 -15.59
CA LEU A 37 -9.19 0.13 -15.98
C LEU A 37 -8.89 1.10 -14.83
N ARG A 38 -9.92 1.55 -14.10
CA ARG A 38 -9.77 2.44 -12.94
C ARG A 38 -9.20 1.74 -11.71
N MET A 39 -9.45 0.45 -11.54
CA MET A 39 -8.92 -0.36 -10.44
C MET A 39 -7.42 -0.69 -10.58
N LYS A 40 -6.89 -0.75 -11.81
CA LYS A 40 -5.46 -1.06 -12.08
C LYS A 40 -4.47 -0.15 -11.32
N PRO A 41 -4.56 1.20 -11.40
CA PRO A 41 -3.65 2.06 -10.66
C PRO A 41 -3.76 1.84 -9.15
N LEU A 42 -4.98 1.72 -8.60
CA LEU A 42 -5.20 1.49 -7.16
C LEU A 42 -4.52 0.20 -6.68
N LYS A 43 -4.65 -0.89 -7.45
CA LYS A 43 -3.97 -2.16 -7.18
C LYS A 43 -2.45 -2.01 -7.23
N SER A 44 -1.94 -1.34 -8.26
CA SER A 44 -0.50 -1.12 -8.42
C SER A 44 0.07 -0.27 -7.28
N THR A 45 -0.61 0.79 -6.89
CA THR A 45 -0.22 1.67 -5.78
C THR A 45 -0.15 0.90 -4.47
N LYS A 46 -1.18 0.11 -4.13
CA LYS A 46 -1.16 -0.74 -2.92
C LYS A 46 0.05 -1.69 -2.93
N GLN A 47 0.33 -2.33 -4.06
CA GLN A 47 1.46 -3.25 -4.18
C GLN A 47 2.81 -2.54 -4.00
N ILE A 48 2.98 -1.34 -4.56
CA ILE A 48 4.21 -0.54 -4.42
C ILE A 48 4.46 -0.22 -2.94
N LEU A 49 3.41 0.21 -2.23
CA LEU A 49 3.49 0.56 -0.81
C LEU A 49 3.84 -0.65 0.07
N VAL A 50 3.24 -1.81 -0.21
CA VAL A 50 3.56 -3.07 0.48
C VAL A 50 5.03 -3.45 0.26
N ASN A 51 5.48 -3.44 -0.99
CA ASN A 51 6.87 -3.78 -1.32
C ASN A 51 7.86 -2.80 -0.68
N ALA A 52 7.52 -1.51 -0.62
CA ALA A 52 8.33 -0.49 0.02
C ALA A 52 8.45 -0.74 1.53
N LEU A 53 7.33 -1.04 2.20
CA LEU A 53 7.33 -1.37 3.63
C LEU A 53 8.17 -2.61 3.93
N ASP A 54 8.04 -3.65 3.13
CA ASP A 54 8.81 -4.89 3.29
C ASP A 54 10.32 -4.63 3.10
N SER A 55 10.68 -3.79 2.13
CA SER A 55 12.06 -3.36 1.90
C SER A 55 12.62 -2.59 3.10
N ILE A 56 11.83 -1.67 3.67
CA ILE A 56 12.19 -0.90 4.87
C ILE A 56 12.40 -1.82 6.07
N LYS A 57 11.49 -2.76 6.31
CA LYS A 57 11.60 -3.77 7.38
C LYS A 57 12.83 -4.64 7.23
N MET A 58 13.14 -5.05 6.00
CA MET A 58 14.32 -5.85 5.71
C MET A 58 15.61 -5.09 6.05
N VAL A 59 15.71 -3.82 5.64
CA VAL A 59 16.87 -2.97 5.95
C VAL A 59 17.01 -2.73 7.46
N ASP A 60 15.92 -2.42 8.17
CA ASP A 60 15.95 -2.21 9.62
C ASP A 60 16.41 -3.47 10.38
N ARG A 61 15.95 -4.64 9.94
CA ARG A 61 16.38 -5.93 10.49
C ARG A 61 17.87 -6.20 10.24
N LEU A 62 18.34 -6.03 9.01
CA LEU A 62 19.77 -6.22 8.67
C LEU A 62 20.67 -5.29 9.49
N GLY A 63 20.29 -4.02 9.64
CA GLY A 63 21.05 -3.07 10.46
C GLY A 63 21.11 -3.46 11.95
N LYS A 64 20.03 -4.02 12.50
CA LYS A 64 20.02 -4.55 13.88
C LYS A 64 20.88 -5.81 14.02
N GLU A 65 20.86 -6.69 13.03
CA GLU A 65 21.70 -7.91 13.00
C GLU A 65 23.19 -7.57 12.89
N GLU A 66 23.57 -6.54 12.13
CA GLU A 66 24.96 -6.04 12.04
C GLU A 66 25.44 -5.40 13.34
N LEU A 67 24.57 -4.66 14.05
CA LEU A 67 24.91 -4.05 15.35
C LEU A 67 25.08 -5.08 16.48
N ALA A 68 24.51 -6.28 16.33
CA ALA A 68 24.58 -7.34 17.32
C ALA A 68 25.78 -8.29 17.12
N LYS A 69 26.56 -8.12 16.05
CA LYS A 69 27.82 -8.83 15.78
C LYS A 69 29.02 -8.07 16.34
#